data_AF-A0A2E5Z1A7-F1
#
_entry.id   AF-A0A2E5Z1A7-F1
#
_cell.length_a   1.000
_cell.length_b   1.000
_cell.length_c   1.000
_cell.angle_alpha   90.00
_cell.angle_beta   90.00
_cell.angle_gamma   90.00
#
_symmetry.space_group_name_H-M   'P 1'
#
loop_
_entity.id
_entity.type
_entity.pdbx_description
1 polymer ?
#
loop_
_entity_poly.entity_id
_entity_poly.type
_entity_poly.pdbx_seq_one_letter_code
_entity_poly.pdbx_strand_id
1 'polypeptide(L)'
;MIILFLSFYPFETSEKEPFFKHQDKIAHFLLYFSLTFSLIKSFKGELFLVNPFFLSASISFSFGTLIEILQPILTEYREGSFYDAIFNLLGIVFTLIIFTFKKSFFGSRN
;
A
#
# COMPACT_ATOMS: atom_id res chain seq x y z
N MET A 1 -6.38 -2.40 11.13
CA MET A 1 -7.14 -1.29 11.76
C MET A 1 -6.63 0.07 11.28
N ILE A 2 -5.35 0.43 11.49
CA ILE A 2 -4.80 1.76 11.13
C ILE A 2 -4.92 2.07 9.62
N ILE A 3 -4.57 1.13 8.73
CA ILE A 3 -4.62 1.35 7.28
C ILE A 3 -6.05 1.64 6.83
N LEU A 4 -7.02 0.86 7.33
CA LEU A 4 -8.43 1.03 6.99
C LEU A 4 -8.93 2.41 7.44
N PHE A 5 -8.64 2.81 8.68
CA PHE A 5 -8.99 4.14 9.17
C PHE A 5 -8.40 5.27 8.30
N LEU A 6 -7.11 5.18 7.97
CA LEU A 6 -6.43 6.20 7.17
C LEU A 6 -6.91 6.25 5.71
N SER A 7 -7.31 5.11 5.12
CA SER A 7 -7.83 5.08 3.76
C SER A 7 -9.21 5.73 3.62
N PHE A 8 -10.06 5.69 4.66
CA PHE A 8 -11.37 6.36 4.64
C PHE A 8 -11.34 7.79 5.20
N TYR A 9 -10.21 8.26 5.72
CA TYR A 9 -10.12 9.59 6.33
C TYR A 9 -10.26 10.70 5.26
N PRO A 10 -11.11 11.73 5.44
CA PRO A 10 -11.34 12.80 4.46
C PRO A 10 -10.17 13.77 4.35
N PHE A 11 -9.11 13.45 3.60
CA PHE A 11 -7.97 14.38 3.46
C PHE A 11 -8.24 15.58 2.55
N GLU A 12 -9.14 15.44 1.56
CA GLU A 12 -9.45 16.50 0.59
C GLU A 12 -10.69 17.33 0.98
N THR A 13 -11.61 16.74 1.73
CA THR A 13 -12.88 17.37 2.16
C THR A 13 -12.86 17.87 3.60
N SER A 14 -11.71 17.77 4.29
CA SER A 14 -11.57 18.34 5.63
C SER A 14 -11.54 19.87 5.56
N GLU A 15 -12.24 20.55 6.48
CA GLU A 15 -12.14 22.01 6.68
C GLU A 15 -10.69 22.46 6.99
N LYS A 16 -9.80 21.53 7.35
CA LYS A 16 -8.37 21.77 7.41
C LYS A 16 -7.76 21.70 6.02
N GLU A 17 -7.25 22.85 5.58
CA GLU A 17 -6.37 22.96 4.41
C GLU A 17 -5.29 21.86 4.43
N PRO A 18 -5.07 21.17 3.30
CA PRO A 18 -4.01 20.19 3.20
C PRO A 18 -2.66 20.86 3.48
N PHE A 19 -1.75 20.16 4.16
CA PHE A 19 -0.41 20.70 4.45
C PHE A 19 0.35 21.05 3.17
N PHE A 20 0.10 20.30 2.10
CA PHE A 20 0.58 20.54 0.75
C PHE A 20 -0.29 19.81 -0.28
N LYS A 21 -0.20 20.25 -1.54
CA LYS A 21 -0.97 19.67 -2.66
C LYS A 21 -0.61 18.18 -2.84
N HIS A 22 -1.62 17.31 -2.99
CA HIS A 22 -1.47 15.86 -3.20
C HIS A 22 -0.89 15.06 -2.01
N GLN A 23 -1.08 15.54 -0.77
CA GLN A 23 -0.67 14.83 0.44
C GLN A 23 -1.32 13.44 0.60
N ASP A 24 -2.55 13.29 0.12
CA ASP A 24 -3.31 12.06 0.05
C ASP A 24 -2.58 10.98 -0.76
N LYS A 25 -2.08 11.32 -1.94
CA LYS A 25 -1.33 10.41 -2.83
C LYS A 25 -0.07 9.88 -2.16
N ILE A 26 0.62 10.73 -1.39
CA ILE A 26 1.77 10.30 -0.59
C ILE A 26 1.33 9.36 0.53
N ALA A 27 0.21 9.65 1.20
CA ALA A 27 -0.33 8.76 2.23
C ALA A 27 -0.69 7.38 1.64
N HIS A 28 -1.37 7.34 0.49
CA HIS A 28 -1.68 6.12 -0.26
C HIS A 28 -0.40 5.33 -0.57
N PHE A 29 0.61 5.96 -1.16
CA PHE A 29 1.90 5.32 -1.39
C PHE A 29 2.53 4.72 -0.12
N LEU A 30 2.61 5.51 0.96
CA LEU A 30 3.25 5.07 2.21
C LEU A 30 2.47 3.97 2.93
N LEU A 31 1.14 3.98 2.84
CA LEU A 31 0.28 2.95 3.42
C LEU A 31 0.50 1.60 2.75
N TYR A 32 0.42 1.55 1.42
CA TYR A 32 0.60 0.28 0.69
C TYR A 32 2.06 -0.18 0.67
N PHE A 33 3.02 0.76 0.68
CA PHE A 33 4.42 0.45 0.96
C PHE A 33 4.56 -0.29 2.31
N SER A 34 4.04 0.29 3.39
CA SER A 34 4.18 -0.27 4.75
C SER A 34 3.45 -1.60 4.89
N LEU A 35 2.28 -1.72 4.27
CA LEU A 35 1.50 -2.96 4.21
C LEU A 35 2.28 -4.09 3.53
N THR A 36 2.72 -3.86 2.28
CA THR A 36 3.47 -4.86 1.51
C THR A 36 4.78 -5.22 2.22
N PHE A 37 5.48 -4.24 2.80
CA PHE A 37 6.72 -4.49 3.52
C PHE A 37 6.52 -5.39 4.74
N SER A 38 5.45 -5.13 5.49
CA SER A 38 5.09 -5.93 6.67
C SER A 38 4.70 -7.36 6.29
N LEU A 39 3.89 -7.52 5.24
CA LEU A 39 3.50 -8.85 4.72
C LEU A 39 4.72 -9.66 4.24
N ILE A 40 5.64 -9.03 3.50
CA ILE A 40 6.87 -9.72 3.04
C ILE A 40 7.69 -10.20 4.23
N LYS A 41 7.83 -9.39 5.28
CA LYS A 41 8.55 -9.79 6.50
C LYS A 41 7.86 -10.95 7.22
N SER A 42 6.54 -10.92 7.33
CA SER A 42 5.75 -11.98 7.97
C SER A 42 5.87 -13.29 7.19
N PHE A 43 5.61 -13.26 5.88
CA PHE A 43 5.57 -14.47 5.06
C PHE A 43 6.94 -15.10 4.82
N LYS A 44 8.02 -14.31 4.78
CA LYS A 44 9.38 -14.86 4.67
C LYS A 44 9.79 -15.74 5.84
N GLY A 45 9.21 -15.56 7.03
CA GLY A 45 9.50 -16.37 8.21
C GLY A 45 8.64 -17.63 8.32
N GLU A 46 7.46 -17.64 7.69
CA GLU A 46 6.40 -18.62 7.98
C GLU A 46 5.98 -19.47 6.77
N LEU A 47 6.10 -18.96 5.55
CA LEU A 47 5.59 -19.62 4.34
C LEU A 47 6.73 -20.12 3.46
N PHE A 48 7.08 -21.40 3.61
CA PHE A 48 8.15 -22.03 2.83
C PHE A 48 7.72 -22.44 1.40
N LEU A 49 6.43 -22.64 1.15
CA LEU A 49 5.91 -23.21 -0.10
C LEU A 49 5.40 -22.17 -1.11
N VAL A 50 5.20 -20.92 -0.69
CA VAL A 50 4.65 -19.86 -1.55
C VAL A 50 5.68 -18.75 -1.67
N ASN A 51 5.83 -18.18 -2.87
CA ASN A 51 6.69 -17.02 -3.05
C ASN A 51 6.14 -15.84 -2.20
N PRO A 52 6.81 -15.46 -1.10
CA PRO A 52 6.27 -14.49 -0.14
C PRO A 52 6.14 -13.10 -0.77
N PHE A 53 6.93 -12.77 -1.79
CA PHE A 53 6.85 -11.50 -2.51
C PHE A 53 5.57 -11.41 -3.34
N PHE A 54 5.31 -12.44 -4.14
CA PHE A 54 4.11 -12.50 -4.97
C PHE A 54 2.84 -12.49 -4.13
N LEU A 55 2.80 -13.31 -3.07
CA LEU A 55 1.64 -13.35 -2.17
C LEU A 55 1.38 -12.00 -1.49
N SER A 56 2.44 -11.36 -0.97
CA SER A 56 2.31 -10.04 -0.33
C SER A 56 1.82 -8.96 -1.28
N ALA A 57 2.35 -8.94 -2.50
CA ALA A 57 1.94 -8.00 -3.54
C ALA A 57 0.48 -8.21 -3.94
N SER A 58 0.08 -9.46 -4.19
CA SER A 58 -1.29 -9.81 -4.54
C SER A 58 -2.28 -9.42 -3.44
N ILE A 59 -1.99 -9.74 -2.18
CA ILE A 59 -2.85 -9.34 -1.05
C ILE A 59 -2.94 -7.82 -0.95
N SER A 60 -1.81 -7.11 -1.04
CA SER A 60 -1.80 -5.64 -0.95
C SER A 60 -2.57 -4.99 -2.09
N PHE A 61 -2.42 -5.50 -3.31
CA PHE A 61 -3.10 -4.98 -4.51
C PHE A 61 -4.61 -5.22 -4.45
N SER A 62 -5.04 -6.44 -4.08
CA SER A 62 -6.45 -6.76 -3.92
C SER A 62 -7.08 -5.96 -2.79
N PHE A 63 -6.39 -5.84 -1.65
CA PHE A 63 -6.86 -5.03 -0.54
C PHE A 63 -7.00 -3.56 -0.95
N GLY A 64 -6.02 -3.01 -1.68
CA GLY A 64 -6.08 -1.61 -2.09
C GLY A 64 -7.17 -1.31 -3.11
N THR A 65 -7.29 -2.16 -4.12
CA THR A 65 -8.37 -2.05 -5.10
C THR A 65 -9.73 -2.15 -4.44
N LEU A 66 -9.90 -3.07 -3.49
CA LEU A 66 -11.14 -3.21 -2.75
C LEU A 66 -11.47 -1.94 -1.95
N ILE A 67 -10.49 -1.33 -1.28
CA ILE A 67 -10.70 -0.13 -0.49
C ILE A 67 -11.09 1.07 -1.37
N GLU A 68 -10.44 1.26 -2.52
CA GLU A 68 -10.82 2.30 -3.50
C GLU A 68 -12.26 2.13 -4.00
N ILE A 69 -12.69 0.88 -4.23
CA ILE A 69 -14.08 0.59 -4.64
C ILE A 69 -15.06 0.85 -3.49
N LEU A 70 -14.66 0.55 -2.25
CA LEU A 70 -15.51 0.73 -1.07
C LEU A 70 -15.63 2.18 -0.61
N GLN A 71 -14.66 3.04 -0.89
CA GLN A 71 -14.69 4.48 -0.53
C GLN A 71 -16.00 5.17 -0.94
N PRO A 72 -16.42 5.17 -2.21
CA PRO A 72 -17.68 5.82 -2.63
C PRO A 72 -18.93 5.05 -2.18
N ILE A 73 -18.81 3.77 -1.80
CA ILE A 73 -19.95 2.96 -1.32
C ILE A 73 -20.24 3.23 0.16
N LEU A 74 -19.19 3.43 0.95
CA LEU A 74 -19.27 3.56 2.40
C LEU A 74 -19.17 5.00 2.90
N THR A 75 -18.83 5.96 2.03
CA THR A 75 -18.69 7.37 2.41
C THR A 75 -19.29 8.29 1.34
N GLU A 76 -19.85 9.42 1.78
CA GLU A 76 -20.40 10.45 0.89
C GLU A 76 -19.36 11.51 0.50
N TYR A 77 -18.18 11.47 1.12
CA TYR A 77 -17.15 12.52 1.03
C TYR A 77 -15.82 12.03 0.41
N ARG A 78 -15.70 10.73 0.07
CA ARG A 78 -14.59 10.19 -0.72
C ARG A 78 -15.13 9.59 -1.99
N GLU A 79 -14.50 9.94 -3.10
CA GLU A 79 -14.63 9.19 -4.34
C GLU A 79 -13.42 8.26 -4.48
N GLY A 80 -13.65 7.06 -5.05
CA GLY A 80 -12.56 6.18 -5.43
C GLY A 80 -11.77 6.82 -6.57
N SER A 81 -10.45 6.88 -6.46
CA SER A 81 -9.60 7.63 -7.38
C SER A 81 -8.66 6.71 -8.14
N PHE A 82 -8.70 6.81 -9.47
CA PHE A 82 -7.74 6.08 -10.31
C PHE A 82 -6.29 6.47 -10.00
N TYR A 83 -6.05 7.72 -9.61
CA TYR A 83 -4.73 8.16 -9.18
C TYR A 83 -4.33 7.53 -7.85
N ASP A 84 -5.25 7.40 -6.90
CA ASP A 84 -4.94 6.79 -5.60
C ASP A 84 -4.60 5.31 -5.78
N ALA A 85 -5.33 4.60 -6.65
CA ALA A 85 -4.97 3.24 -7.06
C ALA A 85 -3.56 3.14 -7.67
N ILE A 86 -3.12 4.12 -8.48
CA ILE A 86 -1.74 4.18 -9.01
C ILE A 86 -0.74 4.35 -7.87
N PHE A 87 -0.98 5.27 -6.93
CA PHE A 87 -0.06 5.50 -5.81
C PHE A 87 0.01 4.29 -4.86
N ASN A 88 -1.12 3.61 -4.65
CA ASN A 88 -1.17 2.31 -3.96
C ASN A 88 -0.23 1.30 -4.65
N LEU A 89 -0.37 1.15 -5.98
CA LEU A 89 0.47 0.25 -6.79
C LEU A 89 1.95 0.63 -6.74
N LEU A 90 2.28 1.93 -6.80
CA LEU A 90 3.66 2.41 -6.70
C LEU A 90 4.29 2.03 -5.36
N GLY A 91 3.56 2.12 -4.25
CA GLY A 91 4.04 1.69 -2.92
C GLY A 91 4.37 0.19 -2.89
N ILE A 92 3.52 -0.63 -3.49
CA ILE A 92 3.72 -2.09 -3.63
C ILE A 92 4.98 -2.38 -4.47
N VAL A 93 5.05 -1.82 -5.68
CA VAL A 93 6.17 -2.03 -6.62
C VAL A 93 7.49 -1.55 -6.01
N PHE A 94 7.50 -0.38 -5.39
CA PHE A 94 8.67 0.17 -4.73
C PHE A 94 9.19 -0.75 -3.62
N THR A 95 8.27 -1.33 -2.83
CA THR A 95 8.64 -2.32 -1.80
C THR A 95 9.30 -3.56 -2.41
N LEU A 96 8.74 -4.10 -3.50
CA LEU A 96 9.29 -5.27 -4.20
C LEU A 96 10.71 -4.98 -4.73
N ILE A 97 10.91 -3.78 -5.29
CA ILE A 97 12.21 -3.29 -5.75
C ILE A 97 13.21 -3.30 -4.59
N ILE A 98 12.90 -2.66 -3.45
CA ILE A 98 13.81 -2.61 -2.28
C ILE A 98 14.26 -4.01 -1.86
N PHE A 99 13.34 -4.95 -1.75
CA PHE A 99 13.70 -6.29 -1.31
C PHE A 99 14.49 -7.09 -2.36
N THR A 100 14.23 -6.85 -3.65
CA THR A 100 14.99 -7.48 -4.74
C THR A 100 16.42 -6.96 -4.75
N PHE A 101 16.62 -5.64 -4.63
CA PHE A 101 17.95 -5.04 -4.51
C PHE A 101 18.67 -5.48 -3.23
N LYS A 102 17.97 -5.56 -2.09
CA LYS A 102 18.55 -6.09 -0.85
C LYS A 102 19.03 -7.53 -1.02
N LYS A 103 18.25 -8.40 -1.69
CA LYS A 103 18.66 -9.77 -2.00
C LYS A 103 19.87 -9.79 -2.93
N SER A 104 19.91 -8.94 -3.95
CA SER A 104 21.04 -8.88 -4.89
C SER A 104 22.33 -8.40 -4.20
N PHE A 105 22.25 -7.41 -3.31
CA PHE A 105 23.43 -6.83 -2.65
C PHE A 105 23.94 -7.66 -1.47
N PHE A 106 23.04 -8.27 -0.68
CA PHE A 106 23.41 -9.06 0.50
C PHE A 106 23.38 -10.58 0.27
N GLY A 107 22.81 -11.07 -0.84
CA GLY A 107 22.64 -12.49 -1.14
C GLY A 107 23.81 -13.17 -1.85
N SER A 108 24.99 -12.51 -1.92
CA SER A 108 26.24 -13.15 -2.36
C SER A 108 27.08 -13.70 -1.18
N ARG A 109 26.50 -13.84 0.00
CA ARG A 109 27.09 -14.58 1.12
C ARG A 109 26.05 -15.55 1.65
N ASN A 110 26.09 -16.77 1.14
CA ASN A 110 25.81 -18.03 1.83
C ASN A 110 26.08 -19.16 0.84
#